data_AF-A0A9P4TH50-F1
#
_entry.id   AF-A0A9P4TH50-F1
#
_cell.length_a   1.000
_cell.length_b   1.000
_cell.length_c   1.000
_cell.angle_alpha   90.00
_cell.angle_beta   90.00
_cell.angle_gamma   90.00
#
_symmetry.space_group_name_H-M   'P 1'
#
loop_
_entity.id
_entity.type
_entity.pdbx_description
1 polymer ?
#
loop_
_entity_poly.entity_id
_entity_poly.type
_entity_poly.pdbx_seq_one_letter_code
_entity_poly.pdbx_strand_id
1 'polypeptide(L)'
;MDDNNQSRRSFRLPLRGTFSDPDMPKPPVLSSTHTPPRPSSSLSLISPTSSPPTTRSAKPSTTKYVHYTLDPGPRHVPGTATYYKSSAFRQKKLKGDVQVPGGDRDAGVNSNDNADDNDDDNRLPKTSGTRAKSSSVLVFSHTGVRKASSKRKVDERKKRASRRKKTLRRMEGPIFTNPKKRPAPKIHGPIAYWQYLASSLLSGRNNFAASNEPIDNPRCSNIDRSAVLAVYNEAITRLEHVSEHDARRIENEGKLKISTILDIRTAQPEDEVFFSATAFLSPLEPQYAQPRVDYYDRGGVDEDDSYGRVAGMRLREWRREGWPRKYPRGAVEKERRQRAARRRQGKKGREEAEEALVRVLKEDEEWGDVVEADSERLWR
;
A
#
# COMPACT_ATOMS: atom_id res chain seq x y z
N MET A 1 13.11 13.29 -50.14
CA MET A 1 11.68 13.40 -50.47
C MET A 1 11.25 12.00 -50.85
N ASP A 2 10.64 11.28 -49.92
CA ASP A 2 10.08 9.95 -50.18
C ASP A 2 8.78 9.85 -49.39
N ASP A 3 7.68 9.88 -50.13
CA ASP A 3 6.31 9.84 -49.65
C ASP A 3 5.92 8.40 -49.31
N ASN A 4 5.79 8.11 -48.02
CA ASN A 4 5.21 6.85 -47.55
C ASN A 4 3.83 7.11 -46.94
N ASN A 5 2.86 7.34 -47.82
CA ASN A 5 1.46 7.60 -47.46
C ASN A 5 0.68 6.28 -47.40
N GLN A 6 0.75 5.59 -46.26
CA GLN A 6 -0.02 4.37 -46.04
C GLN A 6 -1.51 4.67 -45.80
N SER A 7 -2.28 4.25 -46.80
CA SER A 7 -3.73 4.22 -46.90
C SER A 7 -4.40 3.62 -45.64
N ARG A 8 -5.05 4.48 -44.83
CA ARG A 8 -5.99 4.05 -43.80
C ARG A 8 -7.32 3.67 -44.44
N ARG A 9 -7.53 2.39 -44.71
CA ARG A 9 -8.84 1.81 -45.04
C ARG A 9 -9.78 1.95 -43.83
N SER A 10 -10.74 2.85 -43.92
CA SER A 10 -11.87 2.95 -43.01
C SER A 10 -12.84 1.78 -43.23
N PHE A 11 -12.95 0.87 -42.26
CA PHE A 11 -14.05 -0.08 -42.20
C PHE A 11 -15.32 0.64 -41.74
N ARG A 12 -16.25 0.88 -42.68
CA ARG A 12 -17.64 1.24 -42.35
C ARG A 12 -18.41 -0.06 -42.10
N LEU A 13 -18.91 -0.23 -40.88
CA LEU A 13 -19.89 -1.26 -40.56
C LEU A 13 -21.27 -0.86 -41.12
N PRO A 14 -22.06 -1.78 -41.69
CA PRO A 14 -23.40 -1.48 -42.17
C PRO A 14 -24.36 -1.24 -40.99
N LEU A 15 -25.12 -0.16 -41.09
CA LEU A 15 -26.22 0.20 -40.22
C LEU A 15 -27.29 -0.90 -40.24
N ARG A 16 -27.60 -1.39 -39.04
CA ARG A 16 -28.63 -2.39 -38.77
C ARG A 16 -30.00 -1.77 -39.00
N GLY A 17 -30.71 -2.25 -40.01
CA GLY A 17 -32.08 -1.83 -40.32
C GLY A 17 -33.05 -2.20 -39.19
N THR A 18 -33.87 -1.24 -38.79
CA THR A 18 -35.04 -1.43 -37.94
C THR A 18 -36.14 -2.08 -38.77
N PHE A 19 -36.33 -3.39 -38.59
CA PHE A 19 -37.48 -4.11 -39.13
C PHE A 19 -38.63 -3.92 -38.14
N SER A 20 -39.57 -3.05 -38.49
CA SER A 20 -40.81 -2.84 -37.75
C SER A 20 -41.85 -3.82 -38.30
N ASP A 21 -42.12 -4.89 -37.56
CA ASP A 21 -43.15 -5.89 -37.87
C ASP A 21 -44.48 -5.43 -37.24
N PRO A 22 -45.52 -5.09 -38.03
CA PRO A 22 -46.74 -4.44 -37.51
C PRO A 22 -47.77 -5.38 -36.85
N ASP A 23 -47.53 -6.69 -36.73
CA ASP A 23 -48.58 -7.67 -36.37
C ASP A 23 -48.39 -8.46 -35.05
N MET A 24 -47.68 -7.89 -34.06
CA MET A 24 -47.67 -8.52 -32.73
C MET A 24 -48.88 -8.11 -31.85
N PRO A 25 -49.66 -9.07 -31.31
CA PRO A 25 -50.76 -8.78 -30.39
C PRO A 25 -50.25 -8.21 -29.07
N LYS A 26 -50.90 -7.12 -28.62
CA LYS A 26 -50.65 -6.44 -27.33
C LYS A 26 -50.71 -7.43 -26.15
N PRO A 27 -49.73 -7.44 -25.23
CA PRO A 27 -49.85 -8.18 -23.99
C PRO A 27 -50.90 -7.55 -23.05
N PRO A 28 -51.61 -8.36 -22.23
CA PRO A 28 -52.65 -7.89 -21.33
C PRO A 28 -52.09 -7.03 -20.20
N VAL A 29 -52.76 -5.91 -19.95
CA VAL A 29 -52.46 -4.94 -18.90
C VAL A 29 -52.86 -5.54 -17.55
N LEU A 30 -51.89 -6.03 -16.78
CA LEU A 30 -52.10 -6.40 -15.37
C LEU A 30 -52.02 -5.13 -14.51
N SER A 31 -53.18 -4.63 -14.10
CA SER A 31 -53.30 -3.58 -13.08
C SER A 31 -53.04 -4.19 -11.71
N SER A 32 -51.86 -3.95 -11.15
CA SER A 32 -51.53 -4.34 -9.77
C SER A 32 -51.74 -3.14 -8.84
N THR A 33 -52.88 -3.13 -8.16
CA THR A 33 -53.22 -2.16 -7.11
C THR A 33 -52.52 -2.58 -5.82
N HIS A 34 -51.37 -1.97 -5.52
CA HIS A 34 -50.61 -2.27 -4.31
C HIS A 34 -51.08 -1.36 -3.15
N THR A 35 -51.89 -1.91 -2.26
CA THR A 35 -52.29 -1.29 -0.99
C THR A 35 -51.13 -1.43 0.02
N PRO A 36 -50.61 -0.35 0.64
CA PRO A 36 -49.57 -0.47 1.66
C PRO A 36 -50.18 -0.80 3.04
N PRO A 37 -49.59 -1.75 3.81
CA PRO A 37 -50.02 -1.99 5.18
C PRO A 37 -49.40 -0.97 6.15
N ARG A 38 -50.27 -0.55 7.07
CA ARG A 38 -50.10 0.35 8.22
C ARG A 38 -49.05 -0.17 9.23
N PRO A 39 -48.14 0.67 9.76
CA PRO A 39 -47.22 0.26 10.82
C PRO A 39 -47.92 0.28 12.19
N SER A 40 -47.86 -0.84 12.90
CA SER A 40 -48.31 -0.98 14.30
C SER A 40 -47.10 -1.20 15.22
N SER A 41 -46.93 -0.24 16.12
CA SER A 41 -46.69 -0.42 17.57
C SER A 41 -45.55 -1.30 18.08
N SER A 42 -44.50 -0.61 18.54
CA SER A 42 -43.87 -0.72 19.88
C SER A 42 -44.02 -2.01 20.69
N LEU A 43 -42.92 -2.76 20.83
CA LEU A 43 -42.61 -3.55 22.03
C LEU A 43 -41.08 -3.62 22.19
N SER A 44 -40.53 -2.84 23.11
CA SER A 44 -39.14 -2.98 23.59
C SER A 44 -39.12 -3.75 24.90
N LEU A 45 -38.72 -5.03 24.83
CA LEU A 45 -38.42 -5.88 25.97
C LEU A 45 -36.99 -5.64 26.49
N ILE A 46 -36.92 -5.25 27.76
CA ILE A 46 -36.10 -5.82 28.86
C ILE A 46 -34.67 -6.26 28.51
N SER A 47 -33.70 -5.46 28.97
CA SER A 47 -32.28 -5.82 29.07
C SER A 47 -32.00 -6.59 30.37
N PRO A 48 -31.23 -7.69 30.36
CA PRO A 48 -30.68 -8.25 31.58
C PRO A 48 -29.29 -7.67 31.88
N THR A 49 -29.22 -7.04 33.04
CA THR A 49 -28.04 -6.61 33.79
C THR A 49 -27.14 -7.81 34.13
N SER A 50 -25.88 -7.78 33.72
CA SER A 50 -24.86 -8.70 34.23
C SER A 50 -23.84 -7.95 35.09
N SER A 51 -23.71 -8.45 36.32
CA SER A 51 -22.88 -7.93 37.41
C SER A 51 -21.38 -8.17 37.18
N PRO A 52 -20.48 -7.34 37.75
CA PRO A 52 -19.03 -7.54 37.66
C PRO A 52 -18.52 -8.56 38.70
N PRO A 53 -17.49 -9.37 38.39
CA PRO A 53 -16.88 -10.25 39.37
C PRO A 53 -15.84 -9.55 40.25
N THR A 54 -15.93 -9.93 41.52
CA THR A 54 -15.16 -9.64 42.72
C THR A 54 -13.63 -9.67 42.55
N THR A 55 -12.99 -8.61 43.05
CA THR A 55 -11.54 -8.48 43.23
C THR A 55 -11.07 -9.31 44.43
N ARG A 56 -10.12 -10.24 44.21
CA ARG A 56 -9.35 -10.87 45.30
C ARG A 56 -8.11 -10.03 45.61
N SER A 57 -8.09 -9.49 46.82
CA SER A 57 -6.95 -8.87 47.48
C SER A 57 -5.81 -9.88 47.70
N ALA A 58 -4.62 -9.57 47.17
CA ALA A 58 -3.36 -10.20 47.55
C ALA A 58 -2.39 -9.12 48.06
N LYS A 59 -1.74 -9.41 49.20
CA LYS A 59 -0.89 -8.52 50.00
C LYS A 59 0.41 -8.12 49.27
N PRO A 60 0.98 -6.94 49.57
CA PRO A 60 2.18 -6.45 48.90
C PRO A 60 3.46 -7.10 49.45
N SER A 61 4.29 -7.64 48.55
CA SER A 61 5.69 -8.00 48.82
C SER A 61 6.58 -6.82 48.44
N THR A 62 7.21 -6.21 49.42
CA THR A 62 8.21 -5.14 49.28
C THR A 62 9.54 -5.71 48.79
N THR A 63 9.77 -5.67 47.48
CA THR A 63 11.13 -5.75 46.90
C THR A 63 11.18 -4.83 45.68
N LYS A 64 11.90 -3.70 45.80
CA LYS A 64 12.06 -2.71 44.73
C LYS A 64 13.02 -3.24 43.66
N TYR A 65 12.48 -3.96 42.67
CA TYR A 65 13.12 -4.12 41.37
C TYR A 65 12.22 -3.49 40.31
N VAL A 66 12.75 -2.47 39.61
CA VAL A 66 12.07 -1.85 38.48
C VAL A 66 12.08 -2.84 37.32
N HIS A 67 10.99 -3.59 37.18
CA HIS A 67 10.75 -4.43 36.00
C HIS A 67 10.42 -3.53 34.81
N TYR A 68 11.31 -3.47 33.83
CA TYR A 68 10.97 -2.96 32.50
C TYR A 68 10.20 -4.06 31.76
N THR A 69 8.87 -3.98 31.74
CA THR A 69 8.08 -4.78 30.81
C THR A 69 8.28 -4.23 29.40
N LEU A 70 8.67 -5.11 28.47
CA LEU A 70 8.80 -4.80 27.03
C LEU A 70 7.44 -4.64 26.32
N ASP A 71 6.34 -4.68 27.08
CA ASP A 71 5.02 -4.44 26.53
C ASP A 71 4.82 -2.96 26.22
N PRO A 72 4.34 -2.61 25.01
CA PRO A 72 4.03 -1.23 24.65
C PRO A 72 2.80 -0.79 25.43
N GLY A 73 3.00 -0.33 26.66
CA GLY A 73 1.95 0.18 27.53
C GLY A 73 1.20 1.37 26.94
N PRO A 74 0.13 1.85 27.60
CA PRO A 74 -0.71 2.93 27.09
C PRO A 74 0.08 4.21 26.84
N ARG A 75 -0.15 4.87 25.70
CA ARG A 75 0.64 6.03 25.21
C ARG A 75 0.67 7.24 26.14
N HIS A 76 -0.24 7.32 27.11
CA HIS A 76 -0.40 8.46 28.02
C HIS A 76 0.22 8.24 29.40
N VAL A 77 0.69 7.02 29.71
CA VAL A 77 1.24 6.70 31.03
C VAL A 77 2.75 6.98 31.03
N PRO A 78 3.24 7.94 31.85
CA PRO A 78 4.66 8.23 31.98
C PRO A 78 5.46 6.97 32.35
N GLY A 79 6.63 6.79 31.74
CA GLY A 79 7.50 5.62 32.00
C GLY A 79 7.36 4.48 30.99
N THR A 80 6.38 4.51 30.10
CA THR A 80 6.25 3.51 29.02
C THR A 80 7.05 3.89 27.77
N ALA A 81 7.61 2.91 27.05
CA ALA A 81 8.37 3.15 25.82
C ALA A 81 7.54 3.87 24.73
N THR A 82 6.23 3.67 24.73
CA THR A 82 5.26 4.33 23.85
C THR A 82 5.01 5.78 24.24
N TYR A 83 5.00 6.11 25.55
CA TYR A 83 4.90 7.49 26.03
C TYR A 83 6.08 8.34 25.56
N TYR A 84 7.31 7.85 25.69
CA TYR A 84 8.52 8.55 25.23
C TYR A 84 8.58 8.75 23.71
N LYS A 85 7.83 7.96 22.94
CA LYS A 85 7.70 8.11 21.48
C LYS A 85 6.53 8.99 21.05
N SER A 86 5.64 9.39 21.97
CA SER A 86 4.44 10.18 21.68
C SER A 86 4.76 11.64 21.29
N SER A 87 3.88 12.28 20.50
CA SER A 87 4.03 13.71 20.15
C SER A 87 3.91 14.63 21.36
N ALA A 88 3.10 14.25 22.36
CA ALA A 88 2.93 14.99 23.60
C ALA A 88 4.24 15.08 24.41
N PHE A 89 5.00 13.98 24.49
CA PHE A 89 6.32 14.00 25.13
C PHE A 89 7.32 14.87 24.37
N ARG A 90 7.33 14.84 23.03
CA ARG A 90 8.20 15.70 22.21
C ARG A 90 7.90 17.18 22.40
N GLN A 91 6.62 17.55 22.48
CA GLN A 91 6.22 18.93 22.74
C GLN A 91 6.64 19.40 24.14
N LYS A 92 6.47 18.56 25.17
CA LYS A 92 6.93 18.89 26.53
C LYS A 92 8.46 18.98 26.62
N LYS A 93 9.20 18.12 25.92
CA LYS A 93 10.67 18.20 25.84
C LYS A 93 11.13 19.49 25.16
N LEU A 94 10.45 19.93 24.08
CA LEU A 94 10.74 21.20 23.40
C LEU A 94 10.46 22.42 24.27
N LYS A 95 9.47 22.35 25.16
CA LYS A 95 9.16 23.40 26.13
C LYS A 95 10.09 23.43 27.34
N GLY A 96 10.96 22.42 27.50
CA GLY A 96 11.83 22.29 28.67
C GLY A 96 11.14 21.73 29.92
N ASP A 97 9.85 21.36 29.83
CA ASP A 97 9.03 20.94 30.98
C ASP A 97 9.36 19.53 31.50
N VAL A 98 10.25 18.78 30.84
CA VAL A 98 10.53 17.38 31.19
C VAL A 98 12.03 17.09 31.14
N GLN A 99 12.59 16.80 32.32
CA GLN A 99 13.95 16.33 32.50
C GLN A 99 13.98 14.79 32.41
N VAL A 100 14.73 14.23 31.46
CA VAL A 100 14.84 12.77 31.29
C VAL A 100 15.88 12.24 32.27
N PRO A 101 15.53 11.34 33.20
CA PRO A 101 16.50 10.76 34.12
C PRO A 101 17.57 9.99 33.35
N GLY A 102 18.85 10.38 33.51
CA GLY A 102 20.00 9.67 32.95
C GLY A 102 20.68 10.29 31.73
N GLY A 103 20.36 11.54 31.37
CA GLY A 103 20.97 12.25 30.24
C GLY A 103 22.30 12.97 30.51
N ASP A 104 22.72 13.08 31.78
CA ASP A 104 23.86 13.95 32.14
C ASP A 104 25.16 13.16 32.28
N ARG A 105 25.83 12.89 31.15
CA ARG A 105 27.30 12.81 31.06
C ARG A 105 27.72 13.35 29.69
N ASP A 106 28.63 14.31 29.72
CA ASP A 106 29.30 14.97 28.59
C ASP A 106 28.67 16.27 28.09
N ALA A 107 28.74 17.32 28.92
CA ALA A 107 29.00 18.68 28.44
C ALA A 107 29.55 19.53 29.60
N GLY A 108 30.86 19.49 29.79
CA GLY A 108 31.58 20.50 30.56
C GLY A 108 32.43 21.33 29.62
N VAL A 109 31.92 22.47 29.15
CA VAL A 109 32.73 23.66 28.85
C VAL A 109 31.87 24.88 29.16
N ASN A 110 32.35 25.60 30.17
CA ASN A 110 31.86 26.86 30.68
C ASN A 110 32.57 27.98 29.90
N SER A 111 31.85 29.03 29.51
CA SER A 111 32.38 30.39 29.44
C SER A 111 31.22 31.38 29.30
N ASN A 112 30.89 32.03 30.42
CA ASN A 112 30.31 33.36 30.45
C ASN A 112 31.22 34.32 29.66
N ASP A 113 30.64 35.30 28.97
CA ASP A 113 30.99 36.71 29.17
C ASP A 113 29.95 37.65 28.52
N ASN A 114 29.41 38.50 29.39
CA ASN A 114 28.97 39.89 29.26
C ASN A 114 27.89 40.36 28.27
N ALA A 115 27.04 41.21 28.86
CA ALA A 115 26.05 42.09 28.27
C ALA A 115 26.69 43.25 27.49
N ASP A 116 26.03 43.74 26.44
CA ASP A 116 25.41 45.08 26.40
C ASP A 116 24.78 45.35 25.01
N ASP A 117 23.76 46.20 25.04
CA ASP A 117 23.13 47.02 24.00
C ASP A 117 23.62 46.92 22.54
N ASN A 118 22.68 46.73 21.60
CA ASN A 118 22.24 47.77 20.67
C ASN A 118 21.18 47.26 19.68
N ASP A 119 20.18 48.10 19.43
CA ASP A 119 19.36 48.10 18.23
C ASP A 119 20.24 48.15 16.98
N ASP A 120 20.02 47.26 16.00
CA ASP A 120 20.11 47.65 14.59
C ASP A 120 19.44 46.63 13.65
N ASP A 121 18.75 47.20 12.68
CA ASP A 121 18.12 46.51 11.56
C ASP A 121 19.17 45.95 10.58
N ASN A 122 18.79 44.87 9.88
CA ASN A 122 19.51 44.20 8.78
C ASN A 122 20.64 43.23 9.17
N ARG A 123 20.45 41.93 8.87
CA ARG A 123 21.28 41.18 7.89
C ARG A 123 20.92 39.68 7.79
N LEU A 124 20.72 39.28 6.54
CA LEU A 124 21.20 38.06 5.84
C LEU A 124 20.64 36.66 6.20
N PRO A 125 20.34 35.84 5.17
CA PRO A 125 19.88 34.47 5.34
C PRO A 125 21.03 33.50 5.61
N LYS A 126 20.78 32.58 6.55
CA LYS A 126 21.65 31.47 6.92
C LYS A 126 21.84 30.51 5.73
N THR A 127 23.06 30.38 5.23
CA THR A 127 23.46 29.32 4.29
C THR A 127 23.63 28.00 5.03
N SER A 128 22.75 27.04 4.76
CA SER A 128 22.89 25.66 5.22
C SER A 128 23.83 24.90 4.30
N GLY A 129 24.99 24.48 4.81
CA GLY A 129 25.95 23.65 4.07
C GLY A 129 25.36 22.31 3.64
N THR A 130 25.24 22.11 2.33
CA THR A 130 24.89 20.84 1.72
C THR A 130 26.12 19.94 1.60
N ARG A 131 26.14 18.91 2.44
CA ARG A 131 27.10 17.81 2.47
C ARG A 131 27.09 17.03 1.14
N ALA A 132 28.14 17.20 0.33
CA ALA A 132 28.39 16.41 -0.87
C ALA A 132 28.51 14.92 -0.51
N LYS A 133 27.71 14.07 -1.15
CA LYS A 133 27.79 12.61 -1.03
C LYS A 133 28.74 12.07 -2.10
N SER A 134 30.01 11.90 -1.76
CA SER A 134 30.92 11.05 -2.52
C SER A 134 30.60 9.57 -2.23
N SER A 135 30.35 8.79 -3.29
CA SER A 135 30.13 7.35 -3.17
C SER A 135 31.46 6.62 -3.02
N SER A 136 31.92 6.42 -1.79
CA SER A 136 33.03 5.52 -1.48
C SER A 136 32.50 4.25 -0.81
N VAL A 137 32.64 3.10 -1.47
CA VAL A 137 32.49 1.80 -0.84
C VAL A 137 33.70 1.60 0.09
N LEU A 138 33.50 1.83 1.39
CA LEU A 138 34.51 1.60 2.42
C LEU A 138 34.31 0.19 3.00
N VAL A 139 35.35 -0.64 2.90
CA VAL A 139 35.47 -1.87 3.68
C VAL A 139 36.34 -1.56 4.88
N PHE A 140 35.72 -1.50 6.06
CA PHE A 140 36.43 -1.20 7.30
C PHE A 140 36.99 -2.46 7.94
N SER A 141 38.30 -2.45 8.22
CA SER A 141 38.92 -3.27 9.27
C SER A 141 39.87 -2.38 10.06
N HIS A 142 39.93 -2.61 11.38
CA HIS A 142 40.47 -1.71 12.42
C HIS A 142 41.97 -1.35 12.36
N THR A 143 42.70 -1.66 11.30
CA THR A 143 44.13 -1.36 11.17
C THR A 143 44.47 -1.07 9.72
N GLY A 144 44.75 0.20 9.37
CA GLY A 144 45.45 0.65 8.17
C GLY A 144 44.96 0.15 6.79
N VAL A 145 44.52 1.07 5.93
CA VAL A 145 44.18 0.77 4.53
C VAL A 145 45.45 0.52 3.72
N ARG A 146 45.89 -0.74 3.65
CA ARG A 146 46.92 -1.17 2.68
C ARG A 146 46.24 -1.62 1.38
N LYS A 147 46.75 -1.16 0.24
CA LYS A 147 46.35 -1.68 -1.09
C LYS A 147 46.55 -3.20 -1.08
N ALA A 148 45.45 -3.96 -1.17
CA ALA A 148 45.53 -5.42 -1.28
C ALA A 148 46.36 -5.79 -2.51
N SER A 149 47.37 -6.66 -2.33
CA SER A 149 48.24 -7.08 -3.43
C SER A 149 47.42 -7.66 -4.57
N SER A 150 47.88 -7.45 -5.81
CA SER A 150 47.20 -7.93 -7.03
C SER A 150 46.86 -9.42 -6.93
N LYS A 151 47.74 -10.22 -6.30
CA LYS A 151 47.54 -11.65 -6.05
C LYS A 151 46.30 -11.94 -5.21
N ARG A 152 46.06 -11.18 -4.12
CA ARG A 152 44.87 -11.33 -3.27
C ARG A 152 43.57 -11.01 -4.03
N LYS A 153 43.60 -10.03 -4.94
CA LYS A 153 42.43 -9.73 -5.80
C LYS A 153 42.12 -10.87 -6.78
N VAL A 154 43.13 -11.53 -7.33
CA VAL A 154 42.96 -12.67 -8.24
C VAL A 154 42.39 -13.89 -7.49
N ASP A 155 42.90 -14.19 -6.30
CA ASP A 155 42.40 -15.31 -5.49
C ASP A 155 40.95 -15.10 -5.03
N GLU A 156 40.58 -13.85 -4.69
CA GLU A 156 39.20 -13.50 -4.34
C GLU A 156 38.25 -13.71 -5.53
N ARG A 157 38.68 -13.36 -6.76
CA ARG A 157 37.91 -13.63 -7.99
C ARG A 157 37.72 -15.13 -8.23
N LYS A 158 38.77 -15.94 -8.05
CA LYS A 158 38.66 -17.41 -8.16
C LYS A 158 37.70 -18.00 -7.11
N LYS A 159 37.76 -17.54 -5.86
CA LYS A 159 36.82 -17.96 -4.80
C LYS A 159 35.38 -17.58 -5.15
N ARG A 160 35.14 -16.37 -5.68
CA ARG A 160 33.80 -15.92 -6.10
C ARG A 160 33.23 -16.76 -7.24
N ALA A 161 34.07 -17.11 -8.22
CA ALA A 161 33.68 -17.99 -9.32
C ALA A 161 33.34 -19.41 -8.83
N SER A 162 34.13 -19.98 -7.91
CA SER A 162 33.87 -21.29 -7.31
C SER A 162 32.55 -21.31 -6.52
N ARG A 163 32.27 -20.25 -5.74
CA ARG A 163 30.98 -20.10 -5.03
C ARG A 163 29.80 -20.06 -6.00
N ARG A 164 29.88 -19.27 -7.09
CA ARG A 164 28.85 -19.24 -8.14
C ARG A 164 28.61 -20.61 -8.76
N LYS A 165 29.68 -21.35 -9.08
CA LYS A 165 29.57 -22.70 -9.67
C LYS A 165 28.94 -23.71 -8.70
N LYS A 166 29.20 -23.59 -7.40
CA LYS A 166 28.56 -24.41 -6.35
C LYS A 166 27.08 -24.08 -6.18
N THR A 167 26.69 -22.81 -6.30
CA THR A 167 25.28 -22.40 -6.27
C THR A 167 24.54 -22.90 -7.51
N LEU A 168 25.15 -22.81 -8.69
CA LEU A 168 24.58 -23.32 -9.94
C LEU A 168 24.34 -24.84 -9.87
N ARG A 169 25.31 -25.61 -9.37
CA ARG A 169 25.14 -27.06 -9.14
C ARG A 169 24.09 -27.42 -8.08
N ARG A 170 23.75 -26.50 -7.17
CA ARG A 170 22.63 -26.70 -6.23
C ARG A 170 21.27 -26.39 -6.86
N MET A 171 21.24 -25.47 -7.83
CA MET A 171 20.05 -25.15 -8.63
C MET A 171 19.76 -26.24 -9.66
N GLU A 172 20.82 -26.80 -10.26
CA GLU A 172 20.79 -28.02 -11.06
C GLU A 172 20.68 -29.24 -10.15
N GLY A 173 19.61 -29.31 -9.34
CA GLY A 173 19.34 -30.39 -8.40
C GLY A 173 19.67 -31.77 -8.96
N PRO A 174 19.99 -32.76 -8.11
CA PRO A 174 20.50 -34.07 -8.53
C PRO A 174 19.68 -34.58 -9.71
N ILE A 175 20.34 -34.75 -10.86
CA ILE A 175 19.76 -35.34 -12.06
C ILE A 175 19.10 -36.63 -11.60
N PHE A 176 17.77 -36.63 -11.63
CA PHE A 176 16.92 -37.70 -11.15
C PHE A 176 17.34 -39.00 -11.84
N THR A 177 18.17 -39.80 -11.17
CA THR A 177 18.39 -41.18 -11.58
C THR A 177 17.07 -41.90 -11.36
N ASN A 178 16.53 -42.45 -12.45
CA ASN A 178 15.32 -43.26 -12.58
C ASN A 178 14.29 -43.10 -11.44
N PRO A 179 13.16 -42.42 -11.66
CA PRO A 179 12.11 -42.34 -10.66
C PRO A 179 11.72 -43.76 -10.27
N LYS A 180 12.08 -44.18 -9.04
CA LYS A 180 11.52 -45.38 -8.41
C LYS A 180 10.02 -45.27 -8.63
N LYS A 181 9.43 -46.21 -9.38
CA LYS A 181 8.01 -46.31 -9.68
C LYS A 181 7.25 -46.06 -8.38
N ARG A 182 6.79 -44.82 -8.18
CA ARG A 182 5.88 -44.51 -7.09
C ARG A 182 4.65 -45.37 -7.37
N PRO A 183 4.15 -46.14 -6.39
CA PRO A 183 2.92 -46.89 -6.59
C PRO A 183 1.87 -45.92 -7.14
N ALA A 184 1.22 -46.30 -8.24
CA ALA A 184 0.22 -45.48 -8.88
C ALA A 184 -0.74 -44.98 -7.78
N PRO A 185 -0.97 -43.66 -7.68
CA PRO A 185 -1.87 -43.13 -6.67
C PRO A 185 -3.19 -43.89 -6.81
N LYS A 186 -3.65 -44.47 -5.70
CA LYS A 186 -4.93 -45.18 -5.67
C LYS A 186 -5.96 -44.24 -6.28
N ILE A 187 -6.56 -44.66 -7.39
CA ILE A 187 -7.57 -43.89 -8.10
C ILE A 187 -8.76 -43.82 -7.15
N HIS A 188 -8.79 -42.77 -6.32
CA HIS A 188 -10.01 -42.36 -5.65
C HIS A 188 -11.06 -42.16 -6.76
N GLY A 189 -12.30 -42.60 -6.52
CA GLY A 189 -13.37 -42.53 -7.51
C GLY A 189 -13.55 -41.13 -8.13
N PRO A 190 -14.39 -40.97 -9.16
CA PRO A 190 -14.57 -39.71 -9.86
C PRO A 190 -14.78 -38.57 -8.84
N ILE A 191 -13.79 -37.68 -8.77
CA ILE A 191 -13.80 -36.53 -7.86
C ILE A 191 -15.02 -35.69 -8.22
N ALA A 192 -15.84 -35.37 -7.23
CA ALA A 192 -17.02 -34.53 -7.48
C ALA A 192 -16.57 -33.19 -8.07
N TYR A 193 -17.30 -32.68 -9.07
CA TYR A 193 -16.89 -31.46 -9.79
C TYR A 193 -16.60 -30.27 -8.87
N TRP A 194 -17.41 -30.08 -7.82
CA TRP A 194 -17.22 -29.01 -6.85
C TRP A 194 -15.90 -29.15 -6.08
N GLN A 195 -15.42 -30.37 -5.80
CA GLN A 195 -14.12 -30.61 -5.15
C GLN A 195 -12.95 -30.22 -6.06
N TYR A 196 -13.05 -30.59 -7.34
CA TYR A 196 -12.09 -30.15 -8.35
C TYR A 196 -12.04 -28.62 -8.41
N LEU A 197 -13.21 -27.97 -8.52
CA LEU A 197 -13.28 -26.52 -8.59
C LEU A 197 -12.76 -25.83 -7.31
N ALA A 198 -13.11 -26.34 -6.13
CA ALA A 198 -12.60 -25.83 -4.85
C ALA A 198 -11.07 -25.92 -4.77
N SER A 199 -10.48 -27.04 -5.23
CA SER A 199 -9.02 -27.20 -5.30
C SER A 199 -8.36 -26.21 -6.28
N SER A 200 -9.02 -25.94 -7.41
CA SER A 200 -8.59 -24.96 -8.41
C SER A 200 -8.63 -23.53 -7.84
N LEU A 201 -9.73 -23.14 -7.19
CA LEU A 201 -9.86 -21.84 -6.54
C LEU A 201 -8.88 -21.66 -5.39
N LEU A 202 -8.64 -22.70 -4.58
CA LEU A 202 -7.64 -22.66 -3.51
C LEU A 202 -6.23 -22.45 -4.07
N SER A 203 -5.91 -23.12 -5.18
CA SER A 203 -4.64 -22.94 -5.90
C SER A 203 -4.53 -21.52 -6.46
N GLY A 204 -5.58 -21.01 -7.10
CA GLY A 204 -5.65 -19.64 -7.61
C GLY A 204 -5.49 -18.58 -6.52
N ARG A 205 -6.17 -18.75 -5.38
CA ARG A 205 -6.04 -17.92 -4.19
C ARG A 205 -4.60 -17.88 -3.67
N ASN A 206 -3.96 -19.04 -3.50
CA ASN A 206 -2.61 -19.14 -2.97
C ASN A 206 -1.59 -18.51 -3.93
N ASN A 207 -1.74 -18.75 -5.24
CA ASN A 207 -0.90 -18.13 -6.26
C ASN A 207 -1.07 -16.60 -6.30
N PHE A 208 -2.31 -16.11 -6.19
CA PHE A 208 -2.59 -14.69 -6.12
C PHE A 208 -1.98 -14.06 -4.86
N ALA A 209 -2.14 -14.70 -3.69
CA ALA A 209 -1.60 -14.23 -2.42
C ALA A 209 -0.07 -14.17 -2.40
N ALA A 210 0.59 -15.14 -3.04
CA ALA A 210 2.04 -15.22 -3.15
C ALA A 210 2.60 -14.21 -4.18
N SER A 211 1.88 -13.99 -5.28
CA SER A 211 2.30 -13.04 -6.34
C SER A 211 2.05 -11.59 -5.96
N ASN A 212 1.14 -11.35 -5.00
CA ASN A 212 0.78 -10.02 -4.54
C ASN A 212 1.03 -9.92 -3.04
N GLU A 213 2.25 -9.55 -2.64
CA GLU A 213 2.57 -9.33 -1.23
C GLU A 213 1.79 -8.12 -0.67
N PRO A 214 1.45 -8.13 0.63
CA PRO A 214 0.68 -7.07 1.28
C PRO A 214 1.48 -5.79 1.56
N ILE A 215 2.75 -5.71 1.16
CA ILE A 215 3.58 -4.53 1.35
C ILE A 215 4.24 -4.23 0.02
N ASP A 216 4.23 -2.96 -0.39
CA ASP A 216 4.93 -2.42 -1.56
C ASP A 216 4.55 -3.01 -2.93
N ASN A 217 3.39 -3.66 -3.07
CA ASN A 217 2.95 -4.11 -4.39
C ASN A 217 2.39 -2.94 -5.23
N PRO A 218 3.04 -2.55 -6.33
CA PRO A 218 2.57 -1.44 -7.14
C PRO A 218 1.30 -1.73 -7.95
N ARG A 219 0.93 -3.00 -8.10
CA ARG A 219 -0.18 -3.45 -8.95
C ARG A 219 -1.42 -3.84 -8.17
N CYS A 220 -1.31 -4.12 -6.88
CA CYS A 220 -2.43 -4.52 -6.03
C CYS A 220 -2.38 -3.79 -4.68
N SER A 221 -3.36 -2.91 -4.43
CA SER A 221 -3.50 -2.24 -3.15
C SER A 221 -3.87 -3.26 -2.08
N ASN A 222 -3.55 -2.99 -0.82
CA ASN A 222 -3.88 -3.90 0.27
C ASN A 222 -5.38 -4.13 0.43
N ILE A 223 -6.17 -3.10 0.13
CA ILE A 223 -7.63 -3.17 0.16
C ILE A 223 -8.12 -4.08 -0.96
N ASP A 224 -7.67 -3.87 -2.20
CA ASP A 224 -8.05 -4.72 -3.35
C ASP A 224 -7.62 -6.17 -3.13
N ARG A 225 -6.39 -6.38 -2.64
CA ARG A 225 -5.87 -7.71 -2.29
C ARG A 225 -6.78 -8.41 -1.27
N SER A 226 -7.16 -7.71 -0.20
CA SER A 226 -8.02 -8.27 0.85
C SER A 226 -9.40 -8.65 0.30
N ALA A 227 -9.97 -7.81 -0.57
CA ALA A 227 -11.25 -8.07 -1.22
C ALA A 227 -11.19 -9.28 -2.18
N VAL A 228 -10.14 -9.40 -3.00
CA VAL A 228 -9.95 -10.57 -3.87
C VAL A 228 -9.84 -11.86 -3.06
N LEU A 229 -9.06 -11.85 -1.97
CA LEU A 229 -8.94 -13.02 -1.09
C LEU A 229 -10.27 -13.36 -0.39
N ALA A 230 -11.07 -12.35 -0.01
CA ALA A 230 -12.40 -12.56 0.54
C ALA A 230 -13.32 -13.25 -0.46
N VAL A 231 -13.34 -12.83 -1.72
CA VAL A 231 -14.12 -13.46 -2.80
C VAL A 231 -13.70 -14.93 -3.00
N TYR A 232 -12.38 -15.21 -3.03
CA TYR A 232 -11.90 -16.59 -3.12
C TYR A 232 -12.35 -17.45 -1.93
N ASN A 233 -12.18 -16.94 -0.70
CA ASN A 233 -12.57 -17.68 0.50
C ASN A 233 -14.08 -17.97 0.50
N GLU A 234 -14.89 -16.97 0.18
CA GLU A 234 -16.34 -17.13 0.11
C GLU A 234 -16.74 -18.15 -0.95
N ALA A 235 -16.16 -18.07 -2.16
CA ALA A 235 -16.43 -19.03 -3.22
C ALA A 235 -16.07 -20.46 -2.80
N ILE A 236 -14.92 -20.67 -2.14
CA ILE A 236 -14.53 -21.99 -1.64
C ILE A 236 -15.54 -22.51 -0.61
N THR A 237 -15.96 -21.67 0.34
CA THR A 237 -16.96 -22.06 1.36
C THR A 237 -18.32 -22.38 0.74
N ARG A 238 -18.76 -21.65 -0.28
CA ARG A 238 -20.05 -21.87 -0.97
C ARG A 238 -20.04 -23.10 -1.88
N LEU A 239 -18.87 -23.63 -2.25
CA LEU A 239 -18.75 -24.80 -3.11
C LEU A 239 -18.98 -26.13 -2.39
N GLU A 240 -19.07 -26.14 -1.07
CA GLU A 240 -19.31 -27.37 -0.32
C GLU A 240 -20.70 -27.94 -0.64
N HIS A 241 -20.74 -29.14 -1.22
CA HIS A 241 -21.96 -29.91 -1.51
C HIS A 241 -22.95 -29.28 -2.52
N VAL A 242 -22.53 -28.33 -3.35
CA VAL A 242 -23.39 -27.77 -4.40
C VAL A 242 -23.44 -28.63 -5.65
N SER A 243 -24.52 -28.44 -6.42
CA SER A 243 -24.68 -29.02 -7.75
C SER A 243 -23.57 -28.54 -8.71
N GLU A 244 -23.27 -29.31 -9.74
CA GLU A 244 -22.30 -28.90 -10.76
C GLU A 244 -22.68 -27.58 -11.46
N HIS A 245 -23.98 -27.39 -11.71
CA HIS A 245 -24.49 -26.16 -12.31
C HIS A 245 -24.24 -24.94 -11.43
N ASP A 246 -24.52 -25.04 -10.13
CA ASP A 246 -24.31 -23.94 -9.19
C ASP A 246 -22.82 -23.69 -8.94
N ALA A 247 -22.01 -24.75 -8.91
CA ALA A 247 -20.56 -24.64 -8.85
C ALA A 247 -19.99 -23.80 -10.01
N ARG A 248 -20.45 -24.03 -11.24
CA ARG A 248 -20.06 -23.22 -12.41
C ARG A 248 -20.52 -21.77 -12.28
N ARG A 249 -21.72 -21.53 -11.75
CA ARG A 249 -22.21 -20.15 -11.51
C ARG A 249 -21.36 -19.43 -10.47
N ILE A 250 -21.00 -20.09 -9.37
CA ILE A 250 -20.08 -19.56 -8.35
C ILE A 250 -18.72 -19.22 -8.96
N GLU A 251 -18.16 -20.10 -9.81
CA GLU A 251 -16.89 -19.84 -10.50
C GLU A 251 -16.96 -18.57 -11.37
N ASN A 252 -17.99 -18.48 -12.21
CA ASN A 252 -18.16 -17.36 -13.13
C ASN A 252 -18.38 -16.05 -12.38
N GLU A 253 -19.21 -16.07 -11.33
CA GLU A 253 -19.45 -14.91 -10.48
C GLU A 253 -18.16 -14.48 -9.75
N GLY A 254 -17.40 -15.43 -9.22
CA GLY A 254 -16.11 -15.18 -8.58
C GLY A 254 -15.12 -14.51 -9.55
N LYS A 255 -14.98 -15.03 -10.77
CA LYS A 255 -14.15 -14.42 -11.82
C LYS A 255 -14.60 -13.00 -12.18
N LEU A 256 -15.91 -12.78 -12.29
CA LEU A 256 -16.48 -11.46 -12.60
C LEU A 256 -16.20 -10.44 -11.49
N LYS A 257 -16.34 -10.85 -10.23
CA LYS A 257 -16.05 -10.01 -9.06
C LYS A 257 -14.56 -9.71 -8.92
N ILE A 258 -13.70 -10.71 -9.07
CA ILE A 258 -12.24 -10.52 -9.01
C ILE A 258 -11.75 -9.59 -10.12
N SER A 259 -12.24 -9.77 -11.36
CA SER A 259 -11.88 -8.88 -12.47
C SER A 259 -12.37 -7.44 -12.28
N THR A 260 -13.51 -7.25 -11.63
CA THR A 260 -14.02 -5.92 -11.27
C THR A 260 -13.17 -5.27 -10.16
N ILE A 261 -12.80 -6.00 -9.10
CA ILE A 261 -11.94 -5.48 -8.02
C ILE A 261 -10.58 -5.03 -8.57
N LEU A 262 -9.98 -5.84 -9.45
CA LEU A 262 -8.67 -5.58 -10.05
C LEU A 262 -8.69 -4.56 -11.20
N ASP A 263 -9.84 -3.93 -11.46
CA ASP A 263 -10.03 -2.96 -12.55
C ASP A 263 -9.65 -3.51 -13.94
N ILE A 264 -9.75 -4.84 -14.12
CA ILE A 264 -9.59 -5.50 -15.42
C ILE A 264 -10.86 -5.28 -16.26
N ARG A 265 -12.00 -5.17 -15.58
CA ARG A 265 -13.31 -4.90 -16.17
C ARG A 265 -13.91 -3.66 -15.52
N THR A 266 -14.37 -2.71 -16.33
CA THR A 266 -15.16 -1.57 -15.84
C THR A 266 -16.56 -2.04 -15.45
N ALA A 267 -17.05 -1.60 -14.30
CA ALA A 267 -18.38 -1.93 -13.80
C ALA A 267 -19.18 -0.65 -13.51
N GLN A 268 -20.44 -0.61 -13.93
CA GLN A 268 -21.35 0.47 -13.59
C GLN A 268 -22.02 0.21 -12.23
N PRO A 269 -22.53 1.23 -11.53
CA PRO A 269 -23.22 1.05 -10.26
C PRO A 269 -24.41 0.07 -10.32
N GLU A 270 -25.01 -0.08 -11.51
CA GLU A 270 -26.14 -0.96 -11.80
C GLU A 270 -25.72 -2.39 -12.17
N ASP A 271 -24.43 -2.69 -12.27
CA ASP A 271 -23.94 -4.04 -12.58
C ASP A 271 -24.32 -5.05 -11.49
N GLU A 272 -24.64 -6.27 -11.92
CA GLU A 272 -25.07 -7.38 -11.05
C GLU A 272 -24.08 -7.70 -9.91
N VAL A 273 -22.79 -7.41 -10.08
CA VAL A 273 -21.76 -7.65 -9.06
C VAL A 273 -22.01 -6.88 -7.75
N PHE A 274 -22.81 -5.81 -7.79
CA PHE A 274 -23.13 -4.95 -6.65
C PHE A 274 -24.48 -5.27 -5.98
N PHE A 275 -25.27 -6.20 -6.54
CA PHE A 275 -26.60 -6.55 -6.03
C PHE A 275 -26.69 -8.03 -5.63
N SER A 276 -27.45 -8.32 -4.58
CA SER A 276 -27.52 -9.65 -3.97
C SER A 276 -28.66 -10.54 -4.48
N ALA A 277 -29.60 -10.01 -5.27
CA ALA A 277 -30.89 -10.68 -5.49
C ALA A 277 -30.80 -12.09 -6.10
N THR A 278 -29.76 -12.35 -6.89
CA THR A 278 -29.57 -13.63 -7.60
C THR A 278 -28.16 -14.20 -7.47
N ALA A 279 -27.32 -13.58 -6.63
CA ALA A 279 -25.90 -13.84 -6.49
C ALA A 279 -25.62 -14.95 -5.46
N PHE A 280 -24.67 -15.84 -5.75
CA PHE A 280 -24.19 -16.84 -4.80
C PHE A 280 -23.17 -16.28 -3.82
N LEU A 281 -22.41 -15.26 -4.26
CA LEU A 281 -21.39 -14.59 -3.44
C LEU A 281 -21.92 -13.24 -2.96
N SER A 282 -21.35 -12.73 -1.88
CA SER A 282 -21.71 -11.44 -1.31
C SER A 282 -21.48 -10.32 -2.33
N PRO A 283 -22.40 -9.34 -2.44
CA PRO A 283 -22.24 -8.23 -3.38
C PRO A 283 -20.95 -7.46 -3.08
N LEU A 284 -20.31 -6.95 -4.13
CA LEU A 284 -19.12 -6.12 -3.97
C LEU A 284 -19.47 -4.78 -3.34
N GLU A 285 -18.48 -4.21 -2.66
CA GLU A 285 -18.57 -2.84 -2.18
C GLU A 285 -18.70 -1.88 -3.38
N PRO A 286 -19.63 -0.90 -3.34
CA PRO A 286 -19.86 0.00 -4.47
C PRO A 286 -18.67 0.91 -4.82
N GLN A 287 -17.61 0.94 -4.00
CA GLN A 287 -16.37 1.67 -4.29
C GLN A 287 -15.62 1.13 -5.53
N TYR A 288 -15.97 -0.08 -5.99
CA TYR A 288 -15.42 -0.68 -7.21
C TYR A 288 -16.21 -0.33 -8.48
N ALA A 289 -17.34 0.36 -8.38
CA ALA A 289 -18.11 0.85 -9.54
C ALA A 289 -17.54 2.17 -10.09
N GLN A 290 -17.93 2.58 -11.31
CA GLN A 290 -17.47 3.83 -11.93
C GLN A 290 -18.27 5.06 -11.47
N PRO A 291 -17.62 6.13 -10.94
CA PRO A 291 -16.18 6.35 -10.90
C PRO A 291 -15.51 5.51 -9.81
N ARG A 292 -14.41 4.82 -10.14
CA ARG A 292 -13.72 3.91 -9.21
C ARG A 292 -12.85 4.71 -8.24
N VAL A 293 -12.81 4.29 -6.97
CA VAL A 293 -11.83 4.83 -6.01
C VAL A 293 -10.48 4.19 -6.29
N ASP A 294 -9.62 4.89 -7.03
CA ASP A 294 -8.27 4.39 -7.30
C ASP A 294 -7.34 4.58 -6.10
N TYR A 295 -7.01 3.44 -5.46
CA TYR A 295 -5.99 3.33 -4.41
C TYR A 295 -4.56 3.41 -4.98
N TYR A 296 -4.39 3.27 -6.29
CA TYR A 296 -3.09 3.34 -6.99
C TYR A 296 -2.69 4.74 -7.40
N ASP A 297 -3.59 5.71 -7.29
CA ASP A 297 -3.30 7.09 -7.64
C ASP A 297 -2.45 7.70 -6.52
N ARG A 298 -1.17 7.29 -6.51
CA ARG A 298 -0.09 7.86 -5.70
C ARG A 298 0.02 9.30 -6.14
N GLY A 299 -0.53 10.18 -5.31
CA GLY A 299 -0.51 11.61 -5.56
C GLY A 299 0.93 12.11 -5.50
N GLY A 300 1.66 12.02 -6.61
CA GLY A 300 3.06 12.42 -6.65
C GLY A 300 4.00 11.52 -5.85
N VAL A 301 5.26 11.93 -5.83
CA VAL A 301 6.43 11.18 -5.33
C VAL A 301 6.35 10.83 -3.84
N ASP A 302 5.49 11.50 -3.06
CA ASP A 302 5.59 11.49 -1.60
C ASP A 302 4.34 10.96 -0.85
N GLU A 303 3.22 10.68 -1.53
CA GLU A 303 1.98 10.25 -0.85
C GLU A 303 1.46 8.92 -1.40
N ASP A 304 2.02 7.84 -0.86
CA ASP A 304 1.45 6.50 -1.00
C ASP A 304 0.17 6.41 -0.15
N ASP A 305 -1.00 6.38 -0.79
CA ASP A 305 -2.29 6.13 -0.11
C ASP A 305 -2.50 4.63 0.16
N SER A 306 -1.42 3.89 0.40
CA SER A 306 -1.44 2.45 0.67
C SER A 306 -2.28 2.09 1.91
N TYR A 307 -2.48 3.04 2.82
CA TYR A 307 -3.35 2.92 3.99
C TYR A 307 -4.82 3.34 3.74
N GLY A 308 -5.16 3.76 2.51
CA GLY A 308 -6.53 4.10 2.11
C GLY A 308 -7.14 5.31 2.83
N ARG A 309 -6.32 6.21 3.37
CA ARG A 309 -6.80 7.38 4.12
C ARG A 309 -7.47 8.38 3.19
N VAL A 310 -6.85 8.67 2.05
CA VAL A 310 -7.39 9.60 1.05
C VAL A 310 -8.58 8.95 0.36
N ALA A 311 -8.48 7.69 -0.02
CA ALA A 311 -9.59 6.91 -0.56
C ALA A 311 -10.80 6.89 0.39
N GLY A 312 -10.60 6.70 1.69
CA GLY A 312 -11.67 6.77 2.70
C GLY A 312 -12.30 8.17 2.81
N MET A 313 -11.52 9.24 2.63
CA MET A 313 -12.05 10.60 2.54
C MET A 313 -12.89 10.80 1.27
N ARG A 314 -12.39 10.38 0.09
CA ARG A 314 -13.12 10.46 -1.19
C ARG A 314 -14.46 9.73 -1.08
N LEU A 315 -14.43 8.48 -0.61
CA LEU A 315 -15.62 7.65 -0.48
C LEU A 315 -16.68 8.29 0.44
N ARG A 316 -16.25 8.97 1.53
CA ARG A 316 -17.17 9.73 2.38
C ARG A 316 -17.79 10.93 1.66
N GLU A 317 -17.00 11.68 0.89
CA GLU A 317 -17.54 12.80 0.08
C GLU A 317 -18.50 12.30 -1.00
N TRP A 318 -18.18 11.20 -1.67
CA TRP A 318 -19.03 10.60 -2.71
C TRP A 318 -20.34 10.09 -2.14
N ARG A 319 -20.30 9.41 -0.98
CA ARG A 319 -21.50 8.94 -0.27
C ARG A 319 -22.41 10.10 0.15
N ARG A 320 -21.87 11.27 0.49
CA ARG A 320 -22.68 12.48 0.78
C ARG A 320 -23.48 12.95 -0.44
N GLU A 321 -22.99 12.70 -1.65
CA GLU A 321 -23.70 13.05 -2.90
C GLU A 321 -24.66 11.94 -3.39
N GLY A 322 -24.77 10.82 -2.65
CA GLY A 322 -25.68 9.72 -2.95
C GLY A 322 -25.06 8.53 -3.68
N TRP A 323 -23.72 8.44 -3.74
CA TRP A 323 -23.03 7.27 -4.27
C TRP A 323 -23.36 6.00 -3.44
N PRO A 324 -23.68 4.85 -4.06
CA PRO A 324 -23.58 4.54 -5.49
C PRO A 324 -24.83 4.83 -6.34
N ARG A 325 -25.98 5.11 -5.72
CA ARG A 325 -27.26 5.29 -6.45
C ARG A 325 -27.27 6.52 -7.36
N LYS A 326 -26.44 7.51 -7.04
CA LYS A 326 -26.28 8.76 -7.79
C LYS A 326 -24.81 9.02 -8.03
N TYR A 327 -24.47 9.33 -9.28
CA TYR A 327 -23.10 9.68 -9.66
C TYR A 327 -22.64 10.97 -8.93
N PRO A 328 -21.52 10.95 -8.19
CA PRO A 328 -21.07 12.06 -7.34
C PRO A 328 -20.31 13.12 -8.17
N ARG A 329 -21.04 13.85 -9.03
CA ARG A 329 -20.46 14.83 -9.97
C ARG A 329 -19.62 15.90 -9.25
N GLY A 330 -20.13 16.43 -8.15
CA GLY A 330 -19.50 17.55 -7.43
C GLY A 330 -18.18 17.12 -6.80
N ALA A 331 -18.19 15.98 -6.13
CA ALA A 331 -17.01 15.45 -5.44
C ALA A 331 -15.92 15.00 -6.43
N VAL A 332 -16.29 14.36 -7.53
CA VAL A 332 -15.35 13.98 -8.60
C VAL A 332 -14.73 15.22 -9.24
N GLU A 333 -15.52 16.26 -9.53
CA GLU A 333 -15.00 17.50 -10.09
C GLU A 333 -14.11 18.27 -9.11
N LYS A 334 -14.46 18.28 -7.82
CA LYS A 334 -13.65 18.85 -6.74
C LYS A 334 -12.30 18.11 -6.64
N GLU A 335 -12.29 16.78 -6.66
CA GLU A 335 -11.07 15.98 -6.66
C GLU A 335 -10.21 16.27 -7.91
N ARG A 336 -10.82 16.31 -9.09
CA ARG A 336 -10.15 16.65 -10.35
C ARG A 336 -9.48 18.02 -10.26
N ARG A 337 -10.18 19.02 -9.71
CA ARG A 337 -9.65 20.38 -9.50
C ARG A 337 -8.49 20.39 -8.49
N GLN A 338 -8.62 19.66 -7.38
CA GLN A 338 -7.55 19.53 -6.37
C GLN A 338 -6.31 18.81 -6.93
N ARG A 339 -6.49 17.74 -7.71
CA ARG A 339 -5.39 17.02 -8.38
C ARG A 339 -4.70 17.92 -9.41
N ALA A 340 -5.46 18.70 -10.19
CA ALA A 340 -4.90 19.68 -11.11
C ALA A 340 -4.12 20.79 -10.38
N ALA A 341 -4.63 21.31 -9.26
CA ALA A 341 -3.93 22.31 -8.44
C ALA A 341 -2.62 21.76 -7.87
N ARG A 342 -2.63 20.54 -7.31
CA ARG A 342 -1.41 19.87 -6.81
C ARG A 342 -0.38 19.65 -7.91
N ARG A 343 -0.80 19.24 -9.11
CA ARG A 343 0.10 19.10 -10.27
C ARG A 343 0.77 20.43 -10.65
N ARG A 344 0.03 21.54 -10.60
CA ARG A 344 0.59 22.88 -10.85
C ARG A 344 1.60 23.28 -9.78
N GLN A 345 1.29 23.06 -8.51
CA GLN A 345 2.20 23.36 -7.40
C GLN A 345 3.47 22.50 -7.44
N GLY A 346 3.35 21.19 -7.69
CA GLY A 346 4.50 20.29 -7.82
C GLY A 346 5.41 20.64 -8.99
N LYS A 347 4.83 21.11 -10.12
CA LYS A 347 5.63 21.62 -11.25
C LYS A 347 6.39 22.88 -10.86
N LYS A 348 5.71 23.84 -10.21
CA LYS A 348 6.33 25.10 -9.77
C LYS A 348 7.46 24.86 -8.77
N GLY A 349 7.25 24.02 -7.77
CA GLY A 349 8.29 23.69 -6.79
C GLY A 349 9.50 22.97 -7.41
N ARG A 350 9.28 22.16 -8.46
CA ARG A 350 10.37 21.54 -9.21
C ARG A 350 11.14 22.55 -10.06
N GLU A 351 10.46 23.44 -10.77
CA GLU A 351 11.09 24.52 -11.53
C GLU A 351 11.88 25.44 -10.60
N GLU A 352 11.33 25.84 -9.46
CA GLU A 352 12.03 26.63 -8.44
C GLU A 352 13.25 25.90 -7.86
N ALA A 353 13.16 24.58 -7.64
CA ALA A 353 14.29 23.78 -7.18
C ALA A 353 15.39 23.64 -8.25
N GLU A 354 15.01 23.47 -9.52
CA GLU A 354 15.94 23.43 -10.65
C GLU A 354 16.62 24.80 -10.85
N GLU A 355 15.88 25.91 -10.76
CA GLU A 355 16.43 27.27 -10.79
C GLU A 355 17.39 27.53 -9.64
N ALA A 356 17.05 27.09 -8.41
CA ALA A 356 17.93 27.21 -7.25
C ALA A 356 19.22 26.40 -7.46
N LEU A 357 19.13 25.19 -8.03
CA LEU A 357 20.30 24.36 -8.32
C LEU A 357 21.20 25.01 -9.38
N VAL A 358 20.61 25.62 -10.42
CA VAL A 358 21.34 26.38 -11.44
C VAL A 358 21.98 27.63 -10.85
N ARG A 359 21.33 28.31 -9.89
CA ARG A 359 21.92 29.47 -9.19
C ARG A 359 23.14 29.06 -8.38
N VAL A 360 23.05 27.99 -7.59
CA VAL A 360 24.19 27.44 -6.84
C VAL A 360 25.32 27.09 -7.81
N LEU A 361 25.05 26.35 -8.88
CA LEU A 361 26.07 25.97 -9.87
C LEU A 361 26.68 27.16 -10.65
N LYS A 362 26.02 28.31 -10.70
CA LYS A 362 26.54 29.53 -11.32
C LYS A 362 27.32 30.41 -10.35
N GLU A 363 27.02 30.32 -9.06
CA GLU A 363 27.79 30.97 -7.99
C GLU A 363 29.12 30.23 -7.69
N ASP A 364 29.42 29.17 -8.45
CA ASP A 364 30.64 28.36 -8.40
C ASP A 364 31.87 29.01 -9.08
N GLU A 365 31.90 30.33 -9.27
CA GLU A 365 33.07 31.04 -9.81
C GLU A 365 34.24 31.16 -8.81
N GLU A 366 34.12 30.53 -7.63
CA GLU A 366 35.20 30.47 -6.62
C GLU A 366 35.16 29.16 -5.81
N TRP A 367 34.96 27.99 -6.44
CA TRP A 367 35.28 26.72 -5.75
C TRP A 367 36.77 26.54 -5.65
N GLY A 368 37.35 27.24 -4.68
CA GLY A 368 38.70 27.07 -4.14
C GLY A 368 39.78 27.12 -5.21
N ASP A 369 40.59 28.18 -5.15
CA ASP A 369 41.93 28.15 -5.73
C ASP A 369 42.50 26.74 -5.64
N VAL A 370 42.94 26.23 -6.80
CA VAL A 370 43.60 24.93 -6.91
C VAL A 370 44.71 24.94 -5.87
N VAL A 371 44.45 24.36 -4.70
CA VAL A 371 45.47 24.20 -3.68
C VAL A 371 46.38 23.16 -4.28
N GLU A 372 47.46 23.63 -4.91
CA GLU A 372 48.54 22.77 -5.36
C GLU A 372 48.89 21.89 -4.18
N ALA A 373 48.69 20.58 -4.36
CA ALA A 373 49.03 19.61 -3.35
C ALA A 373 50.54 19.70 -3.18
N ASP A 374 50.96 20.44 -2.15
CA ASP A 374 52.36 20.64 -1.79
C ASP A 374 53.00 19.25 -1.63
N SER A 375 53.74 18.85 -2.66
CA SER A 375 54.32 17.52 -2.79
C SER A 375 55.39 17.24 -1.74
N GLU A 376 55.85 18.29 -1.04
CA GLU A 376 56.87 18.20 0.01
C GLU A 376 56.28 18.10 1.43
N ARG A 377 54.96 18.29 1.59
CA ARG A 377 54.32 18.18 2.90
C ARG A 377 54.22 16.71 3.32
N LEU A 378 55.20 16.25 4.10
CA LEU A 378 55.19 14.95 4.78
C LEU A 378 53.94 14.85 5.65
N TRP A 379 53.00 13.99 5.25
CA TRP A 379 51.82 13.62 6.04
C TRP A 379 52.32 12.91 7.30
N ARG A 380 52.37 13.62 8.42
CA ARG A 380 52.68 13.05 9.73
C ARG A 380 51.49 12.35 10.34
#